data_AF-A0A699QYU6-F1
#
_entry.id   AF-A0A699QYU6-F1
#
_cell.length_a   1.000
_cell.length_b   1.000
_cell.length_c   1.000
_cell.angle_alpha   90.00
_cell.angle_beta   90.00
_cell.angle_gamma   90.00
#
_symmetry.space_group_name_H-M   'P 1'
#
loop_
_entity.id
_entity.type
_entity.pdbx_description
1 polymer ?
#
loop_
_entity_poly.entity_id
_entity_poly.type
_entity_poly.pdbx_seq_one_letter_code
_entity_poly.pdbx_strand_id
1 'polypeptide(L)'
;MLNKENYIPWSSRLLRYAKSRPNEKLIHNSILNGPYLRKMIPEPGDANRDININETSHLQTDDELSDKELMQIEADDQAIQTILLGLPEDIYAAVDSCETAQEIWLRVQQMMKG
;
A
#
# COMPACT_ATOMS: atom_id res chain seq x y z
N MET A 1 15.15 -16.29 12.34
CA MET A 1 13.79 -16.49 11.81
C MET A 1 12.83 -15.67 12.68
N LEU A 2 11.87 -14.97 12.08
CA LEU A 2 10.86 -14.20 12.81
C LEU A 2 9.98 -15.17 13.63
N ASN A 3 9.80 -14.90 14.92
CA ASN A 3 8.98 -15.68 15.83
C ASN A 3 8.31 -14.74 16.86
N LYS A 4 7.41 -15.29 17.70
CA LYS A 4 6.63 -14.50 18.66
C LYS A 4 7.50 -13.69 19.62
N GLU A 5 8.59 -14.27 20.11
CA GLU A 5 9.50 -13.65 21.09
C GLU A 5 10.31 -12.50 20.49
N ASN A 6 10.58 -12.53 19.17
CA ASN A 6 11.40 -11.53 18.50
C ASN A 6 10.61 -10.58 17.58
N TYR A 7 9.27 -10.64 17.57
CA TYR A 7 8.42 -9.76 16.78
C TYR A 7 8.62 -8.27 17.10
N ILE A 8 8.71 -7.91 18.40
CA ILE A 8 8.90 -6.51 18.82
C ILE A 8 10.26 -5.96 18.33
N PRO A 9 11.41 -6.65 18.54
CA PRO A 9 12.67 -6.26 17.93
C PRO A 9 12.65 -6.22 16.39
N TRP A 10 12.01 -7.20 15.74
CA TRP A 10 11.94 -7.28 14.28
C TRP A 10 11.15 -6.12 13.69
N SER A 11 9.95 -5.84 14.22
CA SER A 11 9.09 -4.73 13.80
C SER A 11 9.81 -3.39 13.97
N SER A 12 10.51 -3.19 15.09
CA SER A 12 11.34 -2.00 15.31
C SER A 12 12.45 -1.85 14.27
N ARG A 13 13.15 -2.94 13.94
CA ARG A 13 14.21 -2.94 12.92
C ARG A 13 13.65 -2.61 11.54
N LEU A 14 12.51 -3.20 11.18
CA LEU A 14 11.88 -2.99 9.88
C LEU A 14 11.42 -1.55 9.70
N LEU A 15 10.75 -0.99 10.71
CA LEU A 15 10.32 0.41 10.68
C LEU A 15 11.53 1.36 10.65
N ARG A 16 12.63 1.06 11.36
CA ARG A 16 13.86 1.85 11.26
C ARG A 16 14.48 1.80 9.86
N TYR A 17 14.45 0.63 9.20
CA TYR A 17 14.92 0.49 7.83
C TYR A 17 14.05 1.29 6.85
N ALA A 18 12.73 1.22 6.97
CA ALA A 18 11.81 2.01 6.15
C ALA A 18 12.08 3.52 6.29
N LYS A 19 12.43 3.98 7.49
CA LYS A 19 12.80 5.39 7.74
C LYS A 19 14.10 5.85 7.10
N SER A 20 15.00 4.95 6.74
CA SER A 20 16.23 5.32 6.04
C SER A 20 16.10 5.30 4.51
N ARG A 21 14.91 5.01 3.97
CA ARG A 21 14.65 4.97 2.53
C ARG A 21 14.16 6.33 2.02
N PRO A 22 14.32 6.64 0.73
CA PRO A 22 13.58 7.73 0.09
C PRO A 22 12.07 7.57 0.35
N ASN A 23 11.30 8.65 0.37
CA ASN A 23 9.86 8.62 0.64
C ASN A 23 9.47 8.02 2.02
N GLU A 24 10.37 8.07 3.02
CA GLU A 24 10.17 7.55 4.40
C GLU A 24 8.74 7.72 4.92
N LYS A 25 8.19 8.94 4.81
CA LYS A 25 6.86 9.26 5.34
C LYS A 25 5.75 8.50 4.62
N LEU A 26 5.86 8.38 3.30
CA LEU A 26 4.86 7.70 2.48
C LEU A 26 4.95 6.19 2.72
N ILE A 27 6.15 5.61 2.74
CA ILE A 27 6.36 4.17 3.04
C ILE A 27 5.78 3.82 4.41
N HIS A 28 6.10 4.61 5.44
CA HIS A 28 5.56 4.39 6.78
C HIS A 28 4.03 4.51 6.81
N ASN A 29 3.48 5.46 6.05
CA ASN A 29 2.03 5.61 5.91
C ASN A 29 1.41 4.39 5.23
N SER A 30 2.00 3.86 4.16
CA SER A 30 1.54 2.67 3.45
C SER A 30 1.45 1.44 4.34
N ILE A 31 2.43 1.26 5.23
CA ILE A 31 2.47 0.13 6.17
C ILE A 31 1.37 0.23 7.24
N LEU A 32 1.13 1.43 7.77
CA LEU A 32 0.22 1.60 8.92
C LEU A 32 -1.22 1.93 8.52
N ASN A 33 -1.38 2.78 7.52
CA ASN A 33 -2.66 3.39 7.15
C ASN A 33 -3.24 2.85 5.84
N GLY A 34 -2.43 2.17 5.03
CA GLY A 34 -2.85 1.55 3.76
C GLY A 34 -2.31 2.26 2.53
N PRO A 35 -2.46 1.64 1.35
CA PRO A 35 -1.91 2.16 0.10
C PRO A 35 -2.73 3.33 -0.45
N TYR A 36 -2.23 3.91 -1.53
CA TYR A 36 -3.02 4.77 -2.40
C TYR A 36 -4.22 4.02 -2.97
N LEU A 37 -5.35 4.73 -3.04
CA LEU A 37 -6.56 4.25 -3.70
C LEU A 37 -6.84 5.13 -4.91
N ARG A 38 -6.92 4.51 -6.09
CA ARG A 38 -7.32 5.20 -7.33
C ARG A 38 -8.70 5.82 -7.15
N LYS A 39 -8.84 7.07 -7.58
CA LYS A 39 -10.09 7.82 -7.45
C LYS A 39 -11.04 7.50 -8.61
N MET A 40 -12.32 7.77 -8.40
CA MET A 40 -13.31 7.77 -9.47
C MET A 40 -13.37 9.18 -10.05
N ILE A 41 -13.15 9.32 -11.36
CA ILE A 41 -13.15 10.61 -12.06
C ILE A 41 -14.45 10.72 -12.86
N PRO A 42 -15.22 11.81 -12.71
CA PRO A 42 -16.37 12.07 -13.57
C PRO A 42 -15.88 12.42 -14.98
N GLU A 43 -16.51 11.85 -16.01
CA GLU A 43 -16.18 12.20 -17.38
C GLU A 43 -16.52 13.68 -17.64
N PRO A 44 -15.66 14.43 -18.36
CA PRO A 44 -15.98 15.80 -18.74
C PRO A 44 -17.17 15.78 -19.69
N GLY A 45 -18.34 16.22 -19.21
CA GLY A 45 -19.56 16.30 -20.00
C GLY A 45 -19.41 17.24 -21.20
N ASP A 46 -19.87 16.79 -22.37
CA ASP A 46 -19.96 17.63 -23.56
C ASP A 46 -20.99 18.74 -23.32
N ALA A 47 -20.55 20.01 -23.38
CA ALA A 47 -21.35 21.20 -23.07
C ALA A 47 -22.59 21.41 -23.97
N ASN A 48 -22.81 20.53 -24.96
CA ASN A 48 -23.84 20.70 -25.99
C ASN A 48 -24.96 19.65 -26.00
N ARG A 49 -25.11 18.82 -24.96
CA ARG A 49 -26.22 17.85 -24.91
C ARG A 49 -27.22 18.22 -23.82
N ASP A 50 -28.26 18.95 -24.24
CA ASP A 50 -29.54 18.93 -23.55
C ASP A 50 -30.05 17.48 -23.47
N ILE A 51 -30.70 17.15 -22.33
CA ILE A 51 -31.45 15.92 -22.03
C ILE A 51 -30.64 14.81 -21.32
N ASN A 52 -30.75 14.79 -19.98
CA ASN A 52 -30.77 13.64 -19.05
C ASN A 52 -30.14 12.31 -19.53
N ILE A 53 -28.90 11.98 -19.15
CA ILE A 53 -28.41 10.58 -19.02
C ILE A 53 -27.24 10.54 -18.01
N ASN A 54 -27.33 9.66 -16.99
CA ASN A 54 -26.32 9.18 -16.04
C ASN A 54 -24.92 9.82 -16.09
N GLU A 55 -24.49 10.45 -14.99
CA GLU A 55 -23.09 10.82 -14.76
C GLU A 55 -22.20 9.57 -14.90
N THR A 56 -21.56 9.41 -16.07
CA THR A 56 -20.59 8.37 -16.31
C THR A 56 -19.28 8.77 -15.62
N SER A 57 -18.78 7.88 -14.78
CA SER A 57 -17.51 8.07 -14.09
C SER A 57 -16.66 6.83 -14.29
N HIS A 58 -15.36 7.03 -14.48
CA HIS A 58 -14.38 5.97 -14.69
C HIS A 58 -13.37 5.93 -13.54
N LEU A 59 -12.70 4.79 -13.38
CA LEU A 59 -11.57 4.69 -12.48
C LEU A 59 -10.38 5.47 -13.06
N GLN A 60 -9.73 6.28 -12.25
CA GLN A 60 -8.55 7.04 -12.63
C GLN A 60 -7.52 6.15 -13.32
N THR A 61 -7.08 6.59 -14.49
CA THR A 61 -6.06 5.90 -15.30
C THR A 61 -4.66 6.37 -14.93
N ASP A 62 -3.64 5.62 -15.36
CA ASP A 62 -2.24 5.97 -15.05
C ASP A 62 -1.81 7.30 -15.69
N ASP A 63 -2.38 7.66 -16.84
CA ASP A 63 -2.10 8.93 -17.53
C ASP A 63 -2.72 10.15 -16.81
N GLU A 64 -3.71 9.92 -15.94
CA GLU A 64 -4.38 10.96 -15.14
C GLU A 64 -3.79 11.08 -13.72
N LEU A 65 -2.75 10.31 -13.39
CA LEU A 65 -2.09 10.39 -12.08
C LEU A 65 -1.21 11.64 -12.00
N SER A 66 -1.34 12.36 -10.89
CA SER A 66 -0.39 13.42 -10.56
C SER A 66 0.94 12.84 -10.07
N ASP A 67 2.03 13.61 -10.19
CA ASP A 67 3.35 13.22 -9.67
C ASP A 67 3.30 12.76 -8.20
N LYS A 68 2.46 13.40 -7.38
CA LYS A 68 2.29 13.03 -5.97
C LYS A 68 1.64 11.66 -5.78
N GLU A 69 0.70 11.31 -6.64
CA GLU A 69 0.01 10.01 -6.58
C GLU A 69 0.93 8.91 -7.08
N LEU A 70 1.71 9.16 -8.14
CA LEU A 70 2.77 8.27 -8.59
C LEU A 70 3.81 8.02 -7.49
N MET A 71 4.26 9.07 -6.79
CA MET A 71 5.19 8.91 -5.66
C MET A 71 4.61 8.09 -4.51
N GLN A 72 3.29 8.16 -4.27
CA GLN A 72 2.64 7.33 -3.25
C GLN A 72 2.58 5.87 -3.69
N ILE A 73 2.21 5.59 -4.95
CA ILE A 73 2.19 4.23 -5.50
C ILE A 73 3.59 3.61 -5.43
N GLU A 74 4.62 4.36 -5.82
CA GLU A 74 6.01 3.88 -5.70
C GLU A 74 6.39 3.60 -4.23
N ALA A 75 5.94 4.43 -3.29
CA ALA A 75 6.16 4.19 -1.87
C ALA A 75 5.40 2.96 -1.35
N ASP A 76 4.20 2.69 -1.86
CA ASP A 76 3.42 1.49 -1.52
C ASP A 76 4.16 0.22 -1.98
N ASP A 77 4.67 0.20 -3.21
CA ASP A 77 5.49 -0.89 -3.74
C ASP A 77 6.76 -1.10 -2.91
N GLN A 78 7.45 0.00 -2.56
CA GLN A 78 8.62 -0.06 -1.69
C GLN A 78 8.28 -0.56 -0.28
N ALA A 79 7.09 -0.24 0.24
CA ALA A 79 6.63 -0.72 1.53
C ALA A 79 6.40 -2.25 1.50
N ILE A 80 5.74 -2.76 0.44
CA ILE A 80 5.57 -4.21 0.23
C ILE A 80 6.94 -4.89 0.20
N GLN A 81 7.84 -4.44 -0.67
CA GLN A 81 9.19 -5.01 -0.78
C GLN A 81 9.96 -4.98 0.55
N THR A 82 9.86 -3.87 1.29
CA THR A 82 10.52 -3.71 2.59
C THR A 82 10.03 -4.73 3.60
N ILE A 83 8.71 -4.97 3.65
CA ILE A 83 8.14 -5.99 4.53
C ILE A 83 8.60 -7.38 4.11
N LEU A 84 8.43 -7.74 2.83
CA LEU A 84 8.74 -9.06 2.30
C LEU A 84 10.23 -9.44 2.50
N LEU A 85 11.16 -8.50 2.31
CA LEU A 85 12.59 -8.71 2.58
C LEU A 85 12.89 -9.05 4.06
N GLY A 86 12.03 -8.62 4.98
CA GLY A 86 12.15 -8.91 6.39
C GLY A 86 11.56 -10.26 6.80
N LEU A 87 10.76 -10.90 5.94
CA LEU A 87 10.01 -12.11 6.28
C LEU A 87 10.80 -13.39 5.93
N PRO A 88 10.79 -14.40 6.81
CA PRO A 88 11.21 -15.75 6.45
C PRO A 88 10.16 -16.41 5.55
N GLU A 89 10.59 -17.42 4.79
CA GLU A 89 9.80 -18.08 3.74
C GLU A 89 8.50 -18.73 4.23
N ASP A 90 8.50 -19.27 5.46
CA ASP A 90 7.32 -19.87 6.10
C ASP A 90 6.22 -18.84 6.40
N ILE A 91 6.62 -17.60 6.71
CA ILE A 91 5.66 -16.50 6.92
C ILE A 91 5.24 -15.90 5.57
N TYR A 92 6.17 -15.81 4.60
CA TYR A 92 5.86 -15.36 3.25
C TYR A 92 4.71 -16.17 2.63
N ALA A 93 4.76 -17.50 2.73
CA ALA A 93 3.70 -18.38 2.23
C ALA A 93 2.32 -18.14 2.90
N ALA A 94 2.27 -17.55 4.10
CA ALA A 94 1.03 -17.25 4.81
C ALA A 94 0.45 -15.85 4.48
N VAL A 95 1.20 -15.03 3.74
CA VAL A 95 0.84 -13.67 3.32
C VAL A 95 0.87 -13.52 1.80
N ASP A 96 0.97 -14.63 1.06
CA ASP A 96 1.08 -14.65 -0.41
C ASP A 96 -0.15 -14.07 -1.12
N SER A 97 -1.31 -14.16 -0.47
CA SER A 97 -2.57 -13.57 -0.96
C SER A 97 -2.77 -12.11 -0.56
N CYS A 98 -1.86 -11.50 0.20
CA CYS A 98 -1.97 -10.09 0.59
C CYS A 98 -1.42 -9.21 -0.54
N GLU A 99 -2.18 -8.16 -0.89
CA GLU A 99 -1.83 -7.28 -2.00
C GLU A 99 -1.13 -6.01 -1.51
N THR A 100 -1.34 -5.63 -0.25
CA THR A 100 -0.87 -4.35 0.30
C THR A 100 0.11 -4.52 1.45
N ALA A 101 1.01 -3.54 1.62
CA ALA A 101 1.94 -3.51 2.75
C ALA A 101 1.20 -3.58 4.11
N GLN A 102 0.04 -2.92 4.21
CA GLN A 102 -0.77 -2.92 5.43
C GLN A 102 -1.38 -4.29 5.72
N GLU A 103 -1.92 -4.98 4.72
CA GLU A 103 -2.46 -6.33 4.89
C GLU A 103 -1.40 -7.31 5.35
N ILE A 104 -0.23 -7.30 4.69
CA ILE A 104 0.91 -8.13 5.08
C ILE A 104 1.29 -7.83 6.52
N TRP A 105 1.44 -6.54 6.87
CA TRP A 105 1.78 -6.11 8.22
C TRP A 105 0.79 -6.60 9.27
N LEU A 106 -0.51 -6.40 9.04
CA LEU A 106 -1.58 -6.81 9.95
C LEU A 106 -1.63 -8.33 10.09
N ARG A 107 -1.44 -9.07 8.99
CA ARG A 107 -1.45 -10.54 8.98
C ARG A 107 -0.28 -11.11 9.79
N VAL A 108 0.93 -10.59 9.58
CA VAL A 108 2.12 -10.96 10.38
C VAL A 108 1.88 -10.63 11.85
N GLN A 109 1.34 -9.45 12.15
CA GLN A 109 1.04 -9.06 13.53
C GLN A 109 0.04 -10.02 14.19
N GLN A 110 -1.00 -10.45 13.48
CA GLN A 110 -1.97 -11.43 13.99
C GLN A 110 -1.32 -12.78 14.28
N MET A 111 -0.46 -13.27 13.37
CA MET A 111 0.28 -14.53 13.55
C MET A 111 1.18 -14.50 14.79
N MET A 112 1.75 -13.33 15.11
CA MET A 112 2.67 -13.16 16.24
C MET A 112 1.96 -12.94 17.58
N LYS A 113 0.69 -12.54 17.57
CA LYS A 113 -0.13 -12.32 18.78
C LYS A 113 -0.81 -13.58 19.32
N GLY A 114 -0.75 -14.70 18.59
CA GLY A 114 -1.29 -15.99 19.05
C GLY A 114 -0.40 -16.68 20.06
#